data_AF-A0AAU6Q1G3-F1
#
_entry.id   AF-A0AAU6Q1G3-F1
#
_cell.length_a   1.000
_cell.length_b   1.000
_cell.length_c   1.000
_cell.angle_alpha   90.00
_cell.angle_beta   90.00
_cell.angle_gamma   90.00
#
_symmetry.space_group_name_H-M   'P 1'
#
loop_
_entity.id
_entity.type
_entity.pdbx_description
1 polymer ?
#
loop_
_entity_poly.entity_id
_entity_poly.type
_entity_poly.pdbx_seq_one_letter_code
_entity_poly.pdbx_strand_id
1 'polypeptide(L)' 'MFGRRVPPNVVFLLSLLLAVVCGLIAYRAFTAHNQLGAIIAGLFAVWFAVDAVRSFGWVRRR' A
#
# COMPACT_ATOMS: atom_id res chain seq x y z
N MET A 1 0.49 -8.44 9.83
CA MET A 1 0.27 -9.07 11.15
C MET A 1 0.42 -7.99 12.22
N PHE A 2 -0.68 -7.35 12.62
CA PHE A 2 -0.68 -6.33 13.67
C PHE A 2 -1.56 -6.82 14.81
N GLY A 3 -0.96 -7.51 15.77
CA GLY A 3 -1.64 -7.97 16.97
C GLY A 3 -1.80 -6.84 17.98
N ARG A 4 -3.04 -6.43 18.25
CA ARG A 4 -3.58 -5.70 19.43
C ARG A 4 -2.85 -4.44 19.97
N ARG A 5 -1.65 -4.09 19.50
CA ARG A 5 -0.78 -3.01 19.98
C ARG A 5 -0.76 -1.78 19.06
N VAL A 6 -1.18 -1.91 17.80
CA VAL A 6 -1.15 -0.81 16.82
C VAL A 6 -2.59 -0.37 16.53
N PRO A 7 -2.92 0.93 16.66
CA PRO A 7 -4.26 1.43 16.34
C PRO A 7 -4.57 1.17 14.85
N PRO A 8 -5.79 0.74 14.50
CA PRO A 8 -6.14 0.43 13.12
C PRO A 8 -6.03 1.64 12.18
N ASN A 9 -6.21 2.87 12.70
CA ASN A 9 -5.97 4.11 11.94
C ASN A 9 -4.51 4.28 11.53
N VAL A 10 -3.56 3.88 12.39
CA VAL A 10 -2.12 3.97 12.11
C VAL A 10 -1.73 2.94 11.06
N VAL A 11 -2.29 1.72 11.13
CA VAL A 11 -2.08 0.69 10.11
C VAL A 11 -2.62 1.15 8.75
N PHE A 12 -3.83 1.74 8.73
CA PHE A 12 -4.40 2.32 7.51
C PHE A 12 -3.51 3.40 6.90
N LEU A 13 -3.10 4.39 7.70
CA LEU A 13 -2.23 5.48 7.24
C LEU A 13 -0.91 4.97 6.69
N LEU A 14 -0.25 4.04 7.39
CA LEU A 14 1.02 3.45 6.95
C LEU A 14 0.87 2.66 5.65
N SER A 15 -0.16 1.80 5.53
CA SER A 15 -0.40 1.02 4.32
C SER A 15 -0.77 1.93 3.13
N LEU A 16 -1.54 3.00 3.36
CA LEU A 16 -1.86 4.00 2.34
C LEU A 16 -0.60 4.74 1.87
N LEU A 17 0.26 5.17 2.80
CA LEU A 17 1.50 5.86 2.49
C LEU A 17 2.44 4.96 1.69
N LEU A 18 2.54 3.68 2.05
CA LEU A 18 3.32 2.70 1.30
C LEU A 18 2.77 2.46 -0.09
N ALA A 19 1.44 2.40 -0.24
CA ALA A 19 0.80 2.25 -1.55
C ALA A 19 1.14 3.44 -2.47
N VAL A 20 1.10 4.66 -1.95
CA VAL A 20 1.47 5.88 -2.68
C VAL A 20 2.94 5.85 -3.09
N VAL A 21 3.85 5.47 -2.18
CA VAL A 21 5.29 5.36 -2.47
C VAL A 21 5.55 4.30 -3.55
N CYS A 22 4.93 3.12 -3.45
CA CYS A 22 5.04 2.09 -4.49
C CYS A 22 4.48 2.56 -5.83
N GLY A 23 3.35 3.28 -5.83
CA GLY A 23 2.77 3.87 -7.05
C GLY A 23 3.70 4.89 -7.71
N LEU A 24 4.34 5.76 -6.92
CA LEU A 24 5.35 6.70 -7.38
C LEU A 24 6.57 5.99 -7.98
N ILE A 25 7.06 4.94 -7.32
CA ILE A 25 8.18 4.13 -7.83
C ILE A 25 7.79 3.43 -9.13
N ALA A 26 6.56 2.88 -9.21
CA ALA A 26 6.06 2.26 -10.43
C ALA A 26 5.98 3.25 -11.59
N TYR A 27 5.49 4.48 -11.34
CA TYR A 27 5.46 5.54 -12.33
C TYR A 27 6.87 5.96 -12.80
N ARG A 28 7.82 6.07 -11.87
CA ARG A 28 9.23 6.36 -12.21
C ARG A 28 9.90 5.21 -12.97
N ALA A 29 9.63 3.96 -12.63
CA ALA A 29 10.15 2.81 -13.36
C ALA A 29 9.56 2.70 -14.77
N PHE A 30 8.28 3.00 -14.91
CA PHE A 30 7.59 3.03 -16.20
C PHE A 30 8.16 4.13 -17.13
N THR A 31 8.37 5.34 -16.60
CA THR A 31 8.99 6.46 -17.34
C THR A 31 10.45 6.19 -17.70
N ALA A 32 11.15 5.32 -16.95
CA ALA A 32 12.50 4.85 -17.28
C ALA A 32 12.52 3.67 -18.27
N HIS A 33 11.39 3.31 -18.89
CA HIS A 33 11.22 2.13 -19.76
C HIS A 33 11.53 0.78 -19.08
N ASN A 34 11.65 0.74 -17.75
CA ASN A 34 11.86 -0.48 -16.99
C ASN A 34 10.51 -1.15 -16.69
N GLN A 35 10.02 -1.92 -17.65
CA GLN A 35 8.72 -2.60 -17.57
C GLN A 35 8.63 -3.58 -16.40
N LEU A 36 9.70 -4.33 -16.11
CA LEU A 36 9.74 -5.27 -14.98
C LEU A 36 9.62 -4.53 -13.64
N GLY A 37 10.39 -3.45 -13.47
CA GLY A 37 10.31 -2.61 -12.27
C GLY A 37 8.93 -2.00 -12.08
N ALA A 38 8.31 -1.53 -13.17
CA ALA A 38 6.97 -0.96 -13.14
C ALA A 38 5.90 -1.98 -12.73
N ILE A 39 5.97 -3.21 -13.27
CA ILE A 39 5.02 -4.29 -12.95
C ILE A 39 5.15 -4.69 -11.48
N ILE A 40 6.37 -4.92 -11.00
CA ILE A 40 6.61 -5.36 -9.61
C ILE A 40 6.15 -4.27 -8.64
N ALA A 41 6.56 -3.02 -8.85
CA ALA A 41 6.16 -1.90 -8.00
C ALA A 41 4.64 -1.64 -8.06
N GLY A 42 4.02 -1.80 -9.24
CA GLY A 42 2.58 -1.71 -9.41
C GLY A 42 1.83 -2.80 -8.63
N LEU A 43 2.30 -4.05 -8.66
CA LEU A 43 1.76 -5.16 -7.88
C LEU A 43 1.81 -4.89 -6.38
N PHE A 44 2.94 -4.37 -5.89
CA PHE A 44 3.07 -3.97 -4.49
C PHE A 44 2.13 -2.80 -4.14
N ALA A 45 2.00 -1.80 -5.01
CA ALA A 45 1.08 -0.68 -4.78
C ALA A 45 -0.36 -1.16 -4.62
N VAL A 46 -0.82 -2.08 -5.47
CA VAL A 46 -2.15 -2.68 -5.38
C VAL A 46 -2.30 -3.48 -4.09
N TRP A 47 -1.30 -4.29 -3.73
CA TRP A 47 -1.33 -5.07 -2.49
C TRP A 47 -1.47 -4.18 -1.25
N PHE A 48 -0.66 -3.11 -1.15
CA PHE A 48 -0.73 -2.17 -0.04
C PHE A 48 -2.04 -1.37 -0.02
N ALA A 49 -2.61 -1.05 -1.18
CA ALA A 49 -3.93 -0.42 -1.26
C ALA A 49 -5.03 -1.35 -0.73
N VAL A 50 -5.02 -2.63 -1.11
CA VAL A 50 -5.98 -3.64 -0.60
C VAL A 50 -5.80 -3.84 0.92
N ASP A 51 -4.56 -3.88 1.40
CA ASP A 51 -4.26 -3.97 2.83
C ASP A 51 -4.77 -2.74 3.61
N ALA A 52 -4.63 -1.54 3.05
CA ALA A 52 -5.18 -0.31 3.61
C ALA A 52 -6.71 -0.38 3.70
N VAL A 53 -7.40 -0.75 2.61
CA VAL A 53 -8.87 -0.88 2.60
C VAL A 53 -9.35 -1.93 3.61
N ARG A 54 -8.65 -3.07 3.70
CA ARG A 54 -8.96 -4.11 4.68
C ARG A 54 -8.81 -3.61 6.12
N SER A 55 -7.75 -2.85 6.40
CA SER A 55 -7.49 -2.24 7.71
C SER A 55 -8.53 -1.18 8.07
N PHE A 56 -9.02 -0.40 7.09
CA PHE A 56 -10.12 0.54 7.28
C PHE A 56 -11.42 -0.16 7.69
N GLY A 57 -11.68 -1.36 7.16
CA GLY A 57 -12.80 -2.20 7.58
C GLY A 57 -12.75 -2.66 9.04
N TRP A 58 -11.58 -2.62 9.70
CA TRP A 58 -11.46 -2.88 11.14
C TRP A 58 -11.78 -1.64 11.99
N VAL A 59 -11.56 -0.44 11.45
CA VAL A 59 -11.95 0.83 12.10
C VAL A 59 -13.47 0.92 12.19
N ARG A 60 -14.19 0.60 11.11
CA ARG A 60 -15.66 0.70 11.03
C ARG A 60 -16.42 -0.32 11.89
N ARG A 61 -15.74 -1.35 12.42
CA ARG A 61 -16.34 -2.38 13.30
C ARG A 61 -16.19 -2.08 14.81
N ARG A 62 -15.52 -0.99 15.19
CA ARG A 62 -15.59 -0.42 16.53
C ARG A 62 -16.65 0.67 16.58
#